data_AF-A0A661M8V8-F1
#
_entry.id   AF-A0A661M8V8-F1
#
_cell.length_a   1.000
_cell.length_b   1.000
_cell.length_c   1.000
_cell.angle_alpha   90.00
_cell.angle_beta   90.00
_cell.angle_gamma   90.00
#
_symmetry.space_group_name_H-M   'P 1'
#
loop_
_entity.id
_entity.type
_entity.pdbx_description
1 polymer ?
#
loop_
_entity_poly.entity_id
_entity_poly.type
_entity_poly.pdbx_seq_one_letter_code
_entity_poly.pdbx_strand_id
1 'polypeptide(L)'
;MNRLSTRVVVLFAVVATVPVALTGVVWLAVSQWGTDTGTAEAEMARTRLAELDAQREAAVSGLCRDDLAIDTLLRERGAESPPALDYDRLFRGSMKAAGLQTLWVLDSLSGEVIATGHRHRLLADGADLTRQARSAGDRAFTVVLGDQEHQRYLVRSCSIARGRARVTVIAGHRFSDLRSLDPRQLVITGEAGKRDEVVAELSDAEGVAQAVMVWRPRLDRRGPPLLLWIGCVVVLAIGLALIFGGYLNRWLQS
;
A
#
# COMPACT_ATOMS: atom_id res chain seq x y z
N MET A 1 -38.83 -34.58 47.83
CA MET A 1 -37.85 -33.79 47.04
C MET A 1 -37.78 -32.38 47.63
N ASN A 2 -36.71 -32.09 48.37
CA ASN A 2 -36.59 -30.85 49.15
C ASN A 2 -36.23 -29.65 48.28
N ARG A 3 -36.81 -28.48 48.58
CA ARG A 3 -36.52 -27.16 47.95
C ARG A 3 -35.02 -26.82 47.87
N LEU A 4 -34.20 -27.42 48.74
CA LEU A 4 -32.74 -27.31 48.75
C LEU A 4 -32.08 -27.98 47.53
N SER A 5 -32.55 -29.16 47.11
CA SER A 5 -32.01 -29.89 45.96
C SER A 5 -32.29 -29.14 44.65
N THR A 6 -33.49 -28.57 44.50
CA THR A 6 -33.84 -27.74 43.33
C THR A 6 -33.01 -26.46 43.27
N ARG A 7 -32.75 -25.81 44.42
CA ARG A 7 -31.89 -24.61 44.49
C ARG A 7 -30.44 -24.91 44.11
N VAL A 8 -29.89 -26.04 44.55
CA VAL A 8 -28.52 -26.46 44.19
C VAL A 8 -28.43 -26.77 42.69
N VAL A 9 -29.42 -27.45 42.11
CA VAL A 9 -29.45 -27.75 40.66
C VAL A 9 -29.57 -26.47 39.82
N VAL A 10 -30.39 -25.50 40.24
CA VAL A 10 -30.49 -24.20 39.55
C VAL A 10 -29.21 -23.39 39.67
N LEU A 11 -28.55 -23.39 40.84
CA LEU A 11 -27.25 -22.73 41.02
C LEU A 11 -26.18 -23.37 40.11
N PHE A 12 -26.21 -24.70 39.96
CA PHE A 12 -25.35 -25.44 39.02
C PHE A 12 -25.60 -25.06 37.56
N ALA A 13 -26.86 -24.94 37.15
CA ALA A 13 -27.21 -24.53 35.79
C ALA A 13 -26.73 -23.10 35.49
N VAL A 14 -26.79 -22.20 36.47
CA VAL A 14 -26.30 -20.82 36.34
C VAL A 14 -24.76 -20.80 36.28
N VAL A 15 -24.07 -21.52 37.17
CA VAL A 15 -22.60 -21.58 37.16
C VAL A 15 -22.05 -22.22 35.88
N ALA A 16 -22.75 -23.18 35.27
CA ALA A 16 -22.33 -23.80 34.02
C ALA A 16 -22.56 -22.91 32.78
N THR A 17 -23.55 -22.02 32.82
CA THR A 17 -23.91 -21.14 31.69
C THR A 17 -23.11 -19.84 31.68
N VAL A 18 -22.66 -19.36 32.84
CA VAL A 18 -21.86 -18.14 32.96
C VAL A 18 -20.56 -18.19 32.16
N PRO A 19 -19.71 -19.25 32.20
CA PRO A 19 -18.51 -19.34 31.37
C PRO A 19 -18.82 -19.30 29.88
N VAL A 20 -19.91 -19.95 29.44
CA VAL A 20 -20.31 -20.01 28.03
C VAL A 20 -20.78 -18.64 27.55
N ALA A 21 -21.63 -17.96 28.34
CA ALA A 21 -22.09 -16.61 28.03
C ALA A 21 -20.93 -15.60 28.02
N LEU A 22 -20.02 -15.68 28.98
CA LEU A 22 -18.86 -14.80 29.09
C LEU A 22 -17.88 -15.03 27.94
N THR A 23 -17.71 -16.28 27.49
CA THR A 23 -16.94 -16.60 26.27
C THR A 23 -17.60 -16.02 25.02
N GLY A 24 -18.93 -16.08 24.91
CA GLY A 24 -19.68 -15.46 23.80
C GLY A 24 -19.55 -13.94 23.76
N VAL A 25 -19.59 -13.27 24.93
CA VAL A 25 -19.42 -11.82 25.06
C VAL A 25 -17.98 -11.40 24.77
N VAL A 26 -16.99 -12.12 25.29
CA VAL A 26 -15.57 -11.88 24.97
C VAL A 26 -15.33 -12.10 23.48
N TRP A 27 -15.95 -13.10 22.86
CA TRP A 27 -15.85 -13.32 21.41
C TRP A 27 -16.49 -12.18 20.62
N LEU A 28 -17.68 -11.70 20.98
CA LEU A 28 -18.29 -10.54 20.33
C LEU A 28 -17.39 -9.30 20.45
N ALA A 29 -16.86 -9.04 21.64
CA ALA A 29 -15.93 -7.94 21.88
C ALA A 29 -14.62 -8.07 21.06
N VAL A 30 -14.02 -9.26 21.00
CA VAL A 30 -12.78 -9.51 20.23
C VAL A 30 -13.04 -9.49 18.71
N SER A 31 -14.18 -10.00 18.26
CA SER A 31 -14.57 -9.99 16.84
C SER A 31 -14.83 -8.59 16.31
N GLN A 32 -15.33 -7.68 17.15
CA GLN A 32 -15.45 -6.26 16.86
C GLN A 32 -14.09 -5.54 16.93
N TRP A 33 -13.13 -6.04 17.72
CA TRP A 33 -11.81 -5.40 17.82
C TRP A 33 -10.97 -5.54 16.55
N GLY A 34 -11.26 -6.53 15.70
CA GLY A 34 -10.56 -6.75 14.42
C GLY A 34 -11.02 -5.84 13.28
N THR A 35 -12.13 -5.10 13.42
CA THR A 35 -12.56 -4.14 12.39
C THR A 35 -11.82 -2.81 12.49
N ASP A 36 -11.37 -2.41 13.68
CA ASP A 36 -10.69 -1.12 13.90
C ASP A 36 -9.18 -1.18 13.61
N THR A 37 -8.56 -2.36 13.65
CA THR A 37 -7.15 -2.52 13.27
C THR A 37 -6.95 -2.35 11.75
N GLY A 38 -7.92 -2.79 10.94
CA GLY A 38 -7.90 -2.61 9.49
C GLY A 38 -7.87 -1.14 9.06
N THR A 39 -8.63 -0.29 9.74
CA THR A 39 -8.73 1.15 9.44
C THR A 39 -7.48 1.91 9.89
N ALA A 40 -6.95 1.62 11.08
CA ALA A 40 -5.71 2.24 11.57
C ALA A 40 -4.47 1.85 10.73
N GLU A 41 -4.39 0.59 10.30
CA GLU A 41 -3.32 0.12 9.40
C GLU A 41 -3.44 0.75 8.00
N ALA A 42 -4.66 0.85 7.46
CA ALA A 42 -4.91 1.53 6.20
C ALA A 42 -4.52 3.02 6.28
N GLU A 43 -4.79 3.70 7.39
CA GLU A 43 -4.41 5.10 7.60
C GLU A 43 -2.89 5.30 7.67
N MET A 44 -2.17 4.37 8.32
CA MET A 44 -0.70 4.36 8.26
C MET A 44 -0.19 4.15 6.84
N ALA A 45 -0.84 3.27 6.06
CA ALA A 45 -0.49 3.07 4.66
C ALA A 45 -0.73 4.34 3.81
N ARG A 46 -1.86 5.05 4.01
CA ARG A 46 -2.14 6.35 3.38
C ARG A 46 -1.06 7.37 3.69
N THR A 47 -0.69 7.48 4.97
CA THR A 47 0.35 8.42 5.43
C THR A 47 1.69 8.15 4.76
N ARG A 48 2.13 6.89 4.73
CA ARG A 48 3.40 6.52 4.06
C ARG A 48 3.37 6.74 2.54
N LEU A 49 2.22 6.50 1.90
CA LEU A 49 2.06 6.82 0.48
C LEU A 49 2.13 8.33 0.22
N ALA A 50 1.54 9.15 1.09
CA ALA A 50 1.64 10.59 1.01
C ALA A 50 3.09 11.07 1.20
N GLU A 51 3.86 10.47 2.13
CA GLU A 51 5.29 10.74 2.30
C GLU A 51 6.09 10.38 1.03
N LEU A 52 5.83 9.21 0.43
CA LEU A 52 6.47 8.81 -0.83
C LEU A 52 6.11 9.74 -2.00
N ASP A 53 4.87 10.23 -2.05
CA ASP A 53 4.46 11.21 -3.05
C ASP A 53 5.18 12.56 -2.85
N ALA A 54 5.26 13.04 -1.61
CA ALA A 54 5.98 14.27 -1.27
C ALA A 54 7.49 14.16 -1.58
N GLN A 55 8.12 13.02 -1.26
CA GLN A 55 9.51 12.76 -1.62
C GLN A 55 9.71 12.77 -3.13
N ARG A 56 8.81 12.15 -3.88
CA ARG A 56 8.85 12.15 -5.34
C ARG A 56 8.66 13.54 -5.93
N GLU A 57 7.71 14.32 -5.41
CA GLU A 57 7.49 15.70 -5.82
C GLU A 57 8.76 16.54 -5.61
N ALA A 58 9.34 16.47 -4.42
CA ALA A 58 10.59 17.15 -4.10
C ALA A 58 11.74 16.72 -5.01
N ALA A 59 11.88 15.41 -5.26
CA ALA A 59 12.91 14.86 -6.15
C ALA A 59 12.75 15.36 -7.59
N VAL A 60 11.56 15.30 -8.17
CA VAL A 60 11.32 15.75 -9.55
C VAL A 60 11.45 17.26 -9.67
N SER A 61 10.92 18.03 -8.71
CA SER A 61 11.10 19.49 -8.69
C SER A 61 12.58 19.86 -8.54
N GLY A 62 13.35 19.12 -7.74
CA GLY A 62 14.77 19.32 -7.54
C GLY A 62 15.57 19.07 -8.82
N LEU A 63 15.19 18.06 -9.62
CA LEU A 63 15.81 17.84 -10.94
C LEU A 63 15.69 19.09 -11.82
N CYS A 64 14.49 19.66 -11.98
CA CYS A 64 14.33 20.85 -12.81
C CYS A 64 14.98 22.13 -12.23
N ARG A 65 15.17 22.23 -10.90
CA ARG A 65 15.66 23.46 -10.26
C ARG A 65 17.17 23.46 -10.02
N ASP A 66 17.71 22.34 -9.56
CA ASP A 66 19.02 22.26 -8.92
C ASP A 66 19.98 21.28 -9.63
N ASP A 67 19.55 20.60 -10.70
CA ASP A 67 20.38 19.62 -11.40
C ASP A 67 21.28 20.25 -12.47
N LEU A 68 22.59 20.14 -12.23
CA LEU A 68 23.64 20.66 -13.12
C LEU A 68 23.63 20.03 -14.53
N ALA A 69 23.18 18.78 -14.65
CA ALA A 69 23.07 18.11 -15.95
C ALA A 69 21.92 18.71 -16.77
N ILE A 70 20.79 19.05 -16.13
CA ILE A 70 19.69 19.77 -16.80
C ILE A 70 20.15 21.16 -17.23
N ASP A 71 20.82 21.90 -16.35
CA ASP A 71 21.33 23.23 -16.66
C ASP A 71 22.30 23.21 -17.85
N THR A 72 23.16 22.20 -17.91
CA THR A 72 24.13 22.04 -18.99
C THR A 72 23.46 21.62 -20.29
N LEU A 73 22.51 20.69 -20.23
CA LEU A 73 21.72 20.27 -21.37
C LEU A 73 20.95 21.44 -22.00
N LEU A 74 20.27 22.24 -21.17
CA LEU A 74 19.53 23.42 -21.63
C LEU A 74 20.45 24.44 -22.31
N ARG A 75 21.67 24.63 -21.79
CA ARG A 75 22.66 25.55 -22.35
C ARG A 75 23.16 25.07 -23.71
N GLU A 76 23.55 23.80 -23.82
CA GLU A 76 24.02 23.20 -25.08
C GLU A 76 22.93 23.25 -26.15
N ARG A 77 21.70 22.86 -25.79
CA ARG A 77 20.53 22.92 -26.69
C ARG A 77 20.18 24.35 -27.10
N GLY A 78 20.22 25.30 -26.17
CA GLY A 78 19.91 26.69 -26.44
C GLY A 78 20.92 27.36 -27.38
N ALA A 79 22.16 26.86 -27.40
CA ALA A 79 23.22 27.28 -28.31
C ALA A 79 23.29 26.44 -29.60
N GLU A 80 22.41 25.45 -29.77
CA GLU A 80 22.44 24.48 -30.89
C GLU A 80 23.78 23.72 -30.98
N SER A 81 24.45 23.55 -29.85
CA SER A 81 25.71 22.81 -29.73
C SER A 81 25.47 21.29 -29.71
N PRO A 82 26.41 20.48 -30.24
CA PRO A 82 26.36 19.04 -30.07
C PRO A 82 26.50 18.66 -28.58
N PRO A 83 25.90 17.53 -28.16
CA PRO A 83 25.99 17.08 -26.77
C PRO A 83 27.44 16.75 -26.41
N ALA A 84 27.97 17.40 -25.37
CA ALA A 84 29.35 17.19 -24.94
C ALA A 84 29.49 16.10 -23.86
N LEU A 85 28.37 15.70 -23.24
CA LEU A 85 28.33 14.80 -22.09
C LEU A 85 27.50 13.55 -22.37
N ASP A 86 27.83 12.47 -21.67
CA ASP A 86 27.00 11.27 -21.58
C ASP A 86 25.83 11.52 -20.60
N TYR A 87 24.76 12.12 -21.13
CA TYR A 87 23.58 12.48 -20.34
C TYR A 87 22.86 11.27 -19.74
N ASP A 88 22.83 10.12 -20.42
CA ASP A 88 22.25 8.88 -19.87
C ASP A 88 22.98 8.47 -18.58
N ARG A 89 24.33 8.55 -18.58
CA ARG A 89 25.12 8.24 -17.39
C ARG A 89 24.91 9.27 -16.28
N LEU A 90 24.83 10.56 -16.60
CA LEU A 90 24.59 11.61 -15.61
C LEU A 90 23.21 11.46 -14.96
N PHE A 91 22.15 11.34 -15.77
CA PHE A 91 20.79 11.21 -15.25
C PHE A 91 20.56 9.88 -14.53
N ARG A 92 21.31 8.82 -14.84
CA ARG A 92 21.33 7.61 -14.00
C ARG A 92 21.88 7.88 -12.60
N GLY A 93 22.90 8.75 -12.50
CA GLY A 93 23.42 9.25 -11.24
C GLY A 93 22.37 10.04 -10.46
N SER A 94 21.76 11.06 -11.10
CA SER A 94 20.72 11.89 -10.49
C SER A 94 19.51 11.07 -10.06
N MET A 95 19.03 10.14 -10.91
CA MET A 95 17.93 9.24 -10.59
C MET A 95 18.22 8.41 -9.33
N LYS A 96 19.41 7.82 -9.25
CA LYS A 96 19.81 7.01 -8.08
C LYS A 96 19.95 7.86 -6.82
N ALA A 97 20.51 9.06 -6.92
CA ALA A 97 20.65 9.99 -5.80
C ALA A 97 19.30 10.45 -5.27
N ALA A 98 18.32 10.64 -6.17
CA ALA A 98 16.96 11.04 -5.85
C ALA A 98 16.05 9.88 -5.39
N GLY A 99 16.57 8.64 -5.32
CA GLY A 99 15.78 7.46 -4.95
C GLY A 99 14.74 7.01 -5.99
N LEU A 100 14.82 7.54 -7.22
CA LEU A 100 13.87 7.28 -8.29
C LEU A 100 14.23 5.98 -9.04
N GLN A 101 13.23 5.37 -9.69
CA GLN A 101 13.41 4.13 -10.45
C GLN A 101 13.33 4.31 -11.96
N THR A 102 12.64 5.36 -12.39
CA THR A 102 12.59 5.76 -13.79
C THR A 102 12.76 7.27 -13.90
N LEU A 103 13.35 7.67 -15.02
CA LEU A 103 13.60 9.06 -15.38
C LEU A 103 13.75 9.13 -16.90
N TRP A 104 12.94 9.97 -17.54
CA TRP A 104 13.01 10.36 -18.94
C TRP A 104 13.23 11.87 -19.02
N VAL A 105 14.16 12.28 -19.88
CA VAL A 105 14.40 13.67 -20.24
C VAL A 105 14.01 13.84 -21.69
N LEU A 106 13.00 14.67 -21.93
CA LEU A 106 12.35 14.82 -23.22
C LEU A 106 12.51 16.25 -23.72
N ASP A 107 12.70 16.41 -25.03
CA ASP A 107 12.48 17.72 -25.65
C ASP A 107 10.98 18.02 -25.63
N SER A 108 10.58 19.12 -25.00
CA SER A 108 9.17 19.43 -24.79
C SER A 108 8.41 19.79 -26.07
N LEU A 109 9.12 20.09 -27.16
CA LEU A 109 8.54 20.51 -28.43
C LEU A 109 8.44 19.35 -29.40
N SER A 110 9.55 18.61 -29.61
CA SER A 110 9.58 17.49 -30.53
C SER A 110 9.08 16.18 -29.92
N GLY A 111 9.08 16.06 -28.58
CA GLY A 111 8.83 14.79 -27.90
C GLY A 111 9.99 13.80 -28.03
N GLU A 112 11.15 14.25 -28.51
CA GLU A 112 12.35 13.42 -28.60
C GLU A 112 12.85 13.03 -27.21
N VAL A 113 13.18 11.75 -27.02
CA VAL A 113 13.83 11.28 -25.80
C VAL A 113 15.31 11.65 -25.88
N ILE A 114 15.70 12.68 -25.12
CA ILE A 114 17.09 13.18 -25.08
C ILE A 114 17.97 12.23 -24.26
N ALA A 115 17.47 11.79 -23.10
CA ALA A 115 18.20 10.92 -22.20
C ALA A 115 17.28 10.14 -21.27
N THR A 116 17.81 9.07 -20.68
CA THR A 116 17.13 8.22 -19.72
C THR A 116 18.02 7.91 -18.52
N GLY A 117 17.44 7.88 -17.31
CA GLY A 117 18.17 7.50 -16.10
C GLY A 117 18.28 5.97 -15.91
N HIS A 118 17.53 5.18 -16.67
CA HIS A 118 17.36 3.75 -16.45
C HIS A 118 17.98 2.90 -17.57
N ARG A 119 18.32 1.64 -17.26
CA ARG A 119 19.09 0.76 -18.18
C ARG A 119 18.24 0.02 -19.20
N HIS A 120 16.92 -0.05 -19.01
CA HIS A 120 16.04 -0.73 -19.95
C HIS A 120 15.54 0.26 -20.99
N ARG A 121 15.54 -0.14 -22.27
CA ARG A 121 14.70 0.50 -23.29
C ARG A 121 13.24 0.26 -22.92
N LEU A 122 12.75 1.00 -21.94
CA LEU A 122 11.35 1.29 -21.80
C LEU A 122 11.05 2.22 -22.98
N LEU A 123 10.63 1.61 -24.09
CA LEU A 123 10.25 2.30 -25.32
C LEU A 123 8.92 3.00 -25.09
N ALA A 124 8.97 4.06 -24.29
CA ALA A 124 7.87 5.00 -24.22
C ALA A 124 7.98 5.93 -25.44
N ASP A 125 6.86 6.18 -26.11
CA ASP A 125 6.79 7.24 -27.10
C ASP A 125 6.97 8.58 -26.37
N GLY A 126 8.10 9.24 -26.60
CA GLY A 126 8.42 10.50 -25.93
C GLY A 126 7.43 11.62 -26.26
N ALA A 127 6.80 11.59 -27.44
CA ALA A 127 5.76 12.55 -27.80
C ALA A 127 4.48 12.31 -27.00
N ASP A 128 4.11 11.04 -26.79
CA ASP A 128 2.98 10.68 -25.94
C ASP A 128 3.27 11.02 -24.47
N LEU A 129 4.44 10.67 -23.95
CA LEU A 129 4.86 11.03 -22.61
C LEU A 129 4.84 12.55 -22.37
N THR A 130 5.31 13.34 -23.34
CA THR A 130 5.29 14.81 -23.25
C THR A 130 3.84 15.33 -23.23
N ARG A 131 2.95 14.72 -24.01
CA ARG A 131 1.52 15.05 -24.02
C ARG A 131 0.86 14.71 -22.69
N GLN A 132 1.13 13.53 -22.15
CA GLN A 132 0.65 13.09 -20.84
C GLN A 132 1.16 14.02 -19.73
N ALA A 133 2.46 14.34 -19.70
CA ALA A 133 3.01 15.29 -18.74
C ALA A 133 2.31 16.66 -18.81
N ARG A 134 2.03 17.16 -20.01
CA ARG A 134 1.31 18.43 -20.20
C ARG A 134 -0.13 18.37 -19.69
N SER A 135 -0.83 17.25 -19.92
CA SER A 135 -2.20 17.03 -19.45
C SER A 135 -2.27 16.87 -17.92
N ALA A 136 -1.29 16.17 -17.35
CA ALA A 136 -1.16 15.98 -15.91
C ALA A 136 -0.85 17.30 -15.19
N GLY A 137 -0.03 18.16 -15.79
CA GLY A 137 0.48 19.38 -15.17
C GLY A 137 1.42 19.04 -14.02
N ASP A 138 1.11 19.53 -12.82
CA ASP A 138 1.90 19.27 -11.62
C ASP A 138 1.46 17.99 -10.89
N ARG A 139 0.36 17.36 -11.31
CA ARG A 139 -0.18 16.16 -10.66
C ARG A 139 0.67 14.93 -10.95
N ALA A 140 0.65 13.99 -10.02
CA ALA A 140 1.11 12.64 -10.30
C ALA A 140 0.16 11.93 -11.26
N PHE A 141 0.73 11.08 -12.12
CA PHE A 141 -0.02 10.29 -13.08
C PHE A 141 0.64 8.93 -13.31
N THR A 142 -0.16 7.99 -13.81
CA THR A 142 0.26 6.64 -14.13
C THR A 142 0.74 6.56 -15.57
N VAL A 143 1.92 5.96 -15.76
CA VAL A 143 2.44 5.59 -17.08
C VAL A 143 2.45 4.07 -17.18
N VAL A 144 1.76 3.55 -18.21
CA VAL A 144 1.66 2.12 -18.51
C VAL A 144 2.41 1.85 -19.81
N LEU A 145 3.52 1.11 -19.72
CA LEU A 145 4.38 0.81 -20.88
C LEU A 145 4.18 -0.62 -21.41
N GLY A 146 3.28 -1.37 -20.79
CA GLY A 146 2.88 -2.70 -21.20
C GLY A 146 2.01 -3.36 -20.15
N ASP A 147 1.67 -4.62 -20.37
CA ASP A 147 0.65 -5.31 -19.56
C ASP A 147 1.15 -5.69 -18.17
N GLN A 148 2.46 -5.84 -18.01
CA GLN A 148 3.08 -6.31 -16.79
C GLN A 148 3.19 -5.21 -15.74
N GLU A 149 3.02 -5.56 -14.46
CA GLU A 149 3.08 -4.58 -13.36
C GLU A 149 4.43 -3.86 -13.27
N HIS A 150 5.53 -4.55 -13.59
CA HIS A 150 6.86 -3.93 -13.59
C HIS A 150 7.08 -2.91 -14.72
N GLN A 151 6.11 -2.78 -15.63
CA GLN A 151 6.04 -1.79 -16.71
C GLN A 151 5.06 -0.65 -16.37
N ARG A 152 4.57 -0.59 -15.12
CA ARG A 152 3.67 0.45 -14.62
C ARG A 152 4.37 1.32 -13.60
N TYR A 153 4.28 2.63 -13.81
CA TYR A 153 5.01 3.63 -13.05
C TYR A 153 4.06 4.71 -12.57
N LEU A 154 4.25 5.14 -11.33
CA LEU A 154 3.62 6.35 -10.81
C LEU A 154 4.66 7.46 -10.94
N VAL A 155 4.41 8.40 -11.85
CA VAL A 155 5.37 9.44 -12.21
C VAL A 155 4.85 10.84 -11.90
N ARG A 156 5.77 11.79 -11.82
CA ARG A 156 5.48 13.22 -11.90
C ARG A 156 6.34 13.81 -12.99
N SER A 157 5.92 14.97 -13.48
CA SER A 157 6.66 15.72 -14.47
C SER A 157 7.01 17.10 -13.97
N CYS A 158 8.14 17.62 -14.45
CA CYS A 158 8.44 19.04 -14.40
C CYS A 158 8.91 19.47 -15.80
N SER A 159 8.59 20.70 -16.19
CA SER A 159 9.05 21.27 -17.46
C SER A 159 9.81 22.56 -17.19
N ILE A 160 10.97 22.70 -17.83
CA ILE A 160 11.83 23.86 -17.70
C ILE A 160 12.22 24.39 -19.08
N ALA A 161 12.32 25.71 -19.21
CA ALA A 161 12.75 26.38 -20.42
C ALA A 161 13.87 27.38 -20.09
N ARG A 162 14.87 27.46 -20.98
CA ARG A 162 15.90 28.50 -20.93
C ARG A 162 16.27 28.91 -22.34
N GLY A 163 16.01 30.17 -22.68
CA GLY A 163 16.15 30.66 -24.05
C GLY A 163 15.23 29.88 -25.00
N ARG A 164 15.84 29.26 -26.03
CA ARG A 164 15.12 28.42 -27.01
C ARG A 164 14.98 26.96 -26.60
N ALA A 165 15.71 26.50 -25.59
CA ALA A 165 15.66 25.12 -25.13
C ALA A 165 14.50 24.93 -24.16
N ARG A 166 13.73 23.85 -24.35
CA ARG A 166 12.66 23.44 -23.44
C ARG A 166 12.71 21.94 -23.23
N VAL A 167 12.78 21.54 -21.97
CA VAL A 167 12.94 20.14 -21.56
C VAL A 167 11.83 19.77 -20.57
N THR A 168 11.25 18.60 -20.77
CA THR A 168 10.31 17.98 -19.84
C THR A 168 10.98 16.78 -19.21
N VAL A 169 11.05 16.77 -17.89
CA VAL A 169 11.54 15.64 -17.11
C VAL A 169 10.33 14.89 -16.57
N ILE A 170 10.33 13.58 -16.74
CA ILE A 170 9.32 12.69 -16.18
C ILE A 170 10.05 11.64 -15.37
N ALA A 171 9.74 11.53 -14.09
CA ALA A 171 10.41 10.56 -13.23
C ALA A 171 9.49 10.06 -12.12
N GLY A 172 9.84 8.91 -11.55
CA GLY A 172 9.01 8.31 -10.50
C GLY A 172 9.43 6.91 -10.08
N HIS A 173 8.46 6.23 -9.47
CA HIS A 173 8.63 4.91 -8.88
C HIS A 173 7.78 3.87 -9.62
N ARG A 174 8.22 2.62 -9.63
CA ARG A 174 7.41 1.51 -10.13
C ARG A 174 6.30 1.19 -9.13
N PHE A 175 5.21 0.65 -9.62
CA PHE A 175 4.10 0.17 -8.80
C PHE A 175 4.53 -0.88 -7.75
N SER A 176 5.54 -1.70 -8.04
CA SER A 176 6.06 -2.68 -7.09
C SER A 176 6.65 -2.06 -5.82
N ASP A 177 7.23 -0.87 -5.91
CA ASP A 177 7.77 -0.18 -4.74
C ASP A 177 6.67 0.34 -3.84
N LEU A 178 5.54 0.75 -4.41
CA LEU A 178 4.35 1.14 -3.66
C LEU A 178 3.87 -0.02 -2.77
N ARG A 179 4.03 -1.27 -3.22
CA ARG A 179 3.69 -2.48 -2.44
C ARG A 179 4.72 -2.86 -1.37
N SER A 180 5.93 -2.31 -1.41
CA SER A 180 7.00 -2.71 -0.49
C SER A 180 6.72 -2.34 0.98
N LEU A 181 5.76 -1.43 1.23
CA LEU A 181 5.32 -1.02 2.57
C LEU A 181 4.69 -2.18 3.36
N ASP A 182 3.80 -2.95 2.73
CA ASP A 182 3.32 -4.26 3.19
C ASP A 182 2.82 -5.07 1.98
N PRO A 183 3.66 -5.96 1.41
CA PRO A 183 3.34 -6.65 0.16
C PRO A 183 2.20 -7.67 0.30
N ARG A 184 1.74 -7.94 1.52
CA ARG A 184 0.71 -8.94 1.82
C ARG A 184 -0.67 -8.33 2.01
N GLN A 185 -0.75 -7.06 2.39
CA GLN A 185 -2.01 -6.35 2.61
C GLN A 185 -2.24 -5.27 1.55
N LEU A 186 -1.19 -4.67 1.00
CA LEU A 186 -1.30 -3.58 0.05
C LEU A 186 -1.29 -4.12 -1.39
N VAL A 187 -2.41 -3.95 -2.11
CA VAL A 187 -2.66 -4.53 -3.42
C VAL A 187 -3.07 -3.46 -4.41
N ILE A 188 -2.60 -3.56 -5.65
CA ILE A 188 -3.06 -2.70 -6.75
C ILE A 188 -3.99 -3.53 -7.64
N THR A 189 -5.21 -3.06 -7.83
CA THR A 189 -6.30 -3.76 -8.53
C THR A 189 -7.08 -2.77 -9.40
N GLY A 190 -7.83 -3.26 -10.39
CA GLY A 190 -8.68 -2.39 -11.22
C GLY A 190 -9.87 -1.82 -10.44
N GLU A 191 -10.41 -2.59 -9.49
CA GLU A 191 -11.56 -2.20 -8.67
C GLU A 191 -11.37 -2.64 -7.21
N ALA A 192 -11.97 -1.91 -6.27
CA ALA A 192 -11.94 -2.25 -4.85
C ALA A 192 -13.00 -3.32 -4.52
N GLY A 193 -12.61 -4.37 -3.79
CA GLY A 193 -13.56 -5.34 -3.25
C GLY A 193 -14.37 -4.81 -2.07
N LYS A 194 -15.46 -5.49 -1.69
CA LYS A 194 -16.35 -5.07 -0.58
C LYS A 194 -15.66 -4.94 0.80
N ARG A 195 -14.51 -5.58 0.99
CA ARG A 195 -13.73 -5.57 2.24
C ARG A 195 -12.41 -4.84 2.11
N ASP A 196 -12.15 -4.27 0.93
CA ASP A 196 -10.91 -3.58 0.62
C ASP A 196 -11.07 -2.13 1.05
N GLU A 197 -10.08 -1.57 1.73
CA GLU A 197 -10.04 -0.13 2.00
C GLU A 197 -9.23 0.56 0.90
N VAL A 198 -9.82 1.58 0.26
CA VAL A 198 -9.11 2.37 -0.74
C VAL A 198 -8.07 3.26 -0.05
N VAL A 199 -6.82 3.13 -0.48
CA VAL A 199 -5.67 3.87 0.05
C VAL A 199 -5.27 4.98 -0.92
N ALA A 200 -5.28 4.69 -2.22
CA ALA A 200 -5.02 5.69 -3.26
C ALA A 200 -5.69 5.30 -4.59
N GLU A 201 -6.16 6.31 -5.33
CA GLU A 201 -6.57 6.14 -6.72
C GLU A 201 -5.37 6.45 -7.64
N LEU A 202 -5.15 5.58 -8.63
CA LEU A 202 -4.07 5.69 -9.58
C LEU A 202 -4.68 6.08 -10.92
N SER A 203 -4.62 7.37 -11.23
CA SER A 203 -5.16 7.93 -12.47
C SER A 203 -4.07 8.10 -13.53
N ASP A 204 -4.49 8.14 -14.79
CA ASP A 204 -3.64 8.61 -15.88
C ASP A 204 -3.52 10.14 -15.88
N ALA A 205 -2.84 10.66 -16.91
CA ALA A 205 -2.61 12.08 -17.08
C ALA A 205 -3.90 12.91 -17.22
N GLU A 206 -4.96 12.35 -17.80
CA GLU A 206 -6.25 13.03 -17.98
C GLU A 206 -7.11 12.97 -16.70
N GLY A 207 -6.65 12.24 -15.68
CA GLY A 207 -7.37 12.05 -14.42
C GLY A 207 -8.34 10.87 -14.46
N VAL A 208 -8.32 10.06 -15.52
CA VAL A 208 -9.13 8.84 -15.59
C VAL A 208 -8.49 7.77 -14.71
N ALA A 209 -9.31 7.16 -13.85
CA ALA A 209 -8.85 6.10 -12.95
C ALA A 209 -8.40 4.87 -13.76
N GLN A 210 -7.14 4.47 -13.58
CA GLN A 210 -6.54 3.30 -14.23
C GLN A 210 -6.46 2.10 -13.28
N ALA A 211 -6.24 2.37 -12.00
CA ALA A 211 -6.21 1.36 -10.96
C ALA A 211 -6.52 1.99 -9.59
N VAL A 212 -6.80 1.14 -8.62
CA VAL A 212 -6.99 1.50 -7.23
C VAL A 212 -6.00 0.71 -6.39
N MET A 213 -5.33 1.41 -5.50
CA MET A 213 -4.47 0.84 -4.48
C MET A 213 -5.28 0.65 -3.22
N VAL A 214 -5.38 -0.60 -2.77
CA VAL A 214 -6.22 -1.00 -1.66
C VAL A 214 -5.45 -1.70 -0.56
N TRP A 215 -5.89 -1.49 0.68
CA TRP A 215 -5.50 -2.23 1.85
C TRP A 215 -6.48 -3.39 2.05
N ARG A 216 -5.96 -4.62 2.02
CA ARG A 216 -6.70 -5.83 2.30
C ARG A 216 -6.47 -6.24 3.75
N PRO A 217 -7.43 -6.00 4.65
CA PRO A 217 -7.29 -6.43 6.03
C PRO A 217 -7.15 -7.95 6.07
N ARG A 218 -6.08 -8.42 6.72
CA ARG A 218 -5.95 -9.82 7.04
C ARG A 218 -6.86 -10.10 8.23
N LEU A 219 -7.74 -11.10 8.11
CA LEU A 219 -8.29 -11.76 9.28
C LEU A 219 -7.11 -12.32 10.08
N ASP A 220 -6.79 -11.66 11.19
CA ASP A 220 -5.60 -11.94 11.97
C ASP A 220 -5.63 -13.38 12.52
N ARG A 221 -4.60 -14.16 12.17
CA ARG A 221 -4.33 -15.50 12.72
C ARG A 221 -3.41 -15.45 13.95
N ARG A 222 -3.10 -14.26 14.48
CA ARG A 222 -2.40 -14.13 15.77
C ARG A 222 -3.30 -14.47 16.97
N GLY A 223 -4.60 -14.70 16.77
CA GLY A 223 -5.42 -15.41 17.74
C GLY A 223 -5.08 -16.91 17.74
N PRO A 224 -4.90 -17.56 18.91
CA PRO A 224 -4.74 -19.01 18.96
C PRO A 224 -5.87 -19.68 18.15
N PRO A 225 -5.59 -20.76 17.40
CA PRO A 225 -6.57 -21.37 16.51
C PRO A 225 -7.87 -21.59 17.25
N LEU A 226 -8.94 -20.93 16.80
CA LEU A 226 -10.27 -20.87 17.43
C LEU A 226 -10.76 -22.23 17.94
N LEU A 227 -10.51 -23.28 17.16
CA LEU A 227 -10.86 -24.65 17.47
C LEU A 227 -10.10 -25.22 18.68
N LEU A 228 -8.85 -24.80 18.88
CA LEU A 228 -7.97 -25.23 19.96
C LEU A 228 -8.35 -24.54 21.27
N TRP A 229 -8.73 -23.25 21.21
CA TRP A 229 -9.25 -22.53 22.37
C TRP A 229 -10.63 -23.03 22.80
N ILE A 230 -11.55 -23.23 21.85
CA ILE A 230 -12.86 -23.86 22.09
C ILE A 230 -12.66 -25.27 22.65
N GLY A 231 -11.73 -26.05 22.08
CA GLY A 231 -11.36 -27.36 22.58
C GLY A 231 -10.90 -27.33 24.04
N CYS A 232 -10.01 -26.40 24.40
CA CYS A 232 -9.54 -26.23 25.78
C CYS A 232 -10.68 -25.88 26.74
N VAL A 233 -11.58 -24.96 26.38
CA VAL A 233 -12.72 -24.58 27.24
C VAL A 233 -13.69 -25.74 27.42
N VAL A 234 -13.99 -26.48 26.35
CA VAL A 234 -14.86 -27.66 26.41
C VAL A 234 -14.25 -28.74 27.29
N VAL A 235 -12.95 -29.02 27.13
CA VAL A 235 -12.23 -30.00 27.97
C VAL A 235 -12.23 -29.56 29.44
N LEU A 236 -12.02 -28.27 29.72
CA LEU A 236 -12.04 -27.74 31.08
C LEU A 236 -13.44 -27.85 31.71
N ALA A 237 -14.49 -27.52 30.96
CA ALA A 237 -15.87 -27.61 31.41
C ALA A 237 -16.28 -29.06 31.71
N ILE A 238 -15.90 -30.01 30.84
CA ILE A 238 -16.14 -31.45 31.05
C ILE A 238 -15.36 -31.95 32.26
N GLY A 239 -14.08 -31.57 32.39
CA GLY A 239 -13.23 -31.96 33.53
C GLY A 239 -13.80 -31.49 34.86
N LEU A 240 -14.25 -30.23 34.93
CA LEU A 240 -14.94 -29.68 36.10
C LEU A 240 -16.24 -30.42 36.40
N ALA A 241 -17.07 -30.69 35.38
CA ALA A 241 -18.32 -31.43 35.56
C ALA A 241 -18.09 -32.85 36.11
N LEU A 242 -17.04 -33.55 35.65
CA LEU A 242 -16.69 -34.89 36.11
C LEU A 242 -16.15 -34.89 37.55
N ILE A 243 -15.25 -33.95 37.90
CA ILE A 243 -14.69 -33.85 39.24
C ILE A 243 -15.79 -33.53 40.26
N PHE A 244 -16.64 -32.55 39.95
CA PHE A 244 -17.71 -32.14 40.86
C PHE A 244 -18.85 -33.17 40.92
N GLY A 245 -19.19 -33.83 39.80
CA GLY A 245 -20.16 -34.93 39.79
C GLY A 245 -19.71 -36.13 40.61
N GLY A 246 -18.42 -36.48 40.54
CA GLY A 246 -17.82 -37.51 41.39
C GLY A 246 -17.83 -37.15 42.87
N TYR A 247 -17.55 -35.89 43.21
CA TYR A 247 -17.58 -35.40 44.58
C TYR A 247 -19.00 -35.41 45.18
N LEU A 248 -20.01 -35.03 44.39
CA LEU A 248 -21.43 -35.06 44.78
C LEU A 248 -21.95 -36.47 44.99
N ASN A 249 -21.57 -37.42 44.12
CA ASN A 249 -21.98 -38.82 44.27
C ASN A 249 -21.40 -39.44 45.54
N ARG A 250 -20.15 -39.08 45.88
CA ARG A 250 -19.50 -39.52 47.13
C ARG A 250 -20.15 -38.93 48.37
N TRP A 251 -20.60 -37.68 48.30
CA TRP A 251 -21.26 -36.98 49.41
C TRP A 251 -22.71 -37.42 49.62
N LEU A 252 -23.41 -37.87 48.57
CA LEU A 252 -24.77 -38.43 48.66
C LEU A 252 -24.80 -39.89 49.14
N GLN A 253 -23.65 -40.59 49.08
CA GLN A 253 -23.51 -41.97 49.55
C GLN A 253 -22.99 -42.09 50.99
N SER A 254 -22.60 -40.98 51.63
CA SER A 254 -22.24 -40.89 53.07
C SER A 254 -23.42 -40.39 53.90
#